data_AF-A0A8T4ND19-F1
#
_entry.id   AF-A0A8T4ND19-F1
#
_cell.length_a   1.000
_cell.length_b   1.000
_cell.length_c   1.000
_cell.angle_alpha   90.00
_cell.angle_beta   90.00
_cell.angle_gamma   90.00
#
_symmetry.space_group_name_H-M   'P 1'
#
loop_
_entity.id
_entity.type
_entity.pdbx_description
1 polymer ?
#
loop_
_entity_poly.entity_id
_entity_poly.type
_entity_poly.pdbx_seq_one_letter_code
_entity_poly.pdbx_strand_id
1 'polypeptide(L)'
;MGDKRQLILLALAFGILFFSALSFVSSAIYLSDVYFTVPESVYVANETISLKGFVYQANYTDAGALVNASAALANATVNLSLRYSNRTHLKMYNFTTDANGSFYSKNNFRTTATEVNAPLVAGNYILQANYTDLNSNVSFSEVRILVINITADFLRVSTEKATYNSGENIQVNVEAVKLIGDREIFVANASVSGTFREAATKNTVSGKTFSCVTGTNGRCNATLSAPSVGDYVVEIETFKAYSIFSVVPFSYNLYMKDELGKSLKNVFTSSEQASVEVRINNVSSGTYTFSGYVQNSAGNNVKTITSTTLNTTNYFTNKFIFSLSGFSSGVYTAYVTISNSANSDTINSLTSFKVEDWTLSVNKKSSGSGFEYEHSAFPNKTLKLEAYPKYRGNGSVINNTGNFSIYLKDDLDNSILAITNVSWNASCGKDGCYEFNFSAPNNTGTYLIHINYTSSSLSRFVTQRMHVITSVMSAQSVNKDGDIKELFGTNEYVFLSLDGYNSTSTEINFSDADVFSITYMNRTEFSYSEVGNFEAINLSNSSNLSWAWNSSQQKIKLNAPKFGGLYDIYIFADNQTVGASTRFIVNPYDSCMVPKSSRDANYFAW
;
A
#
# COMPACT_ATOMS: atom_id res chain seq x y z
N MET A 1 5.02 -23.44 89.46
CA MET A 1 4.32 -22.54 88.50
C MET A 1 5.27 -21.79 87.55
N GLY A 2 6.60 -21.83 87.73
CA GLY A 2 7.57 -21.13 86.86
C GLY A 2 7.81 -21.78 85.49
N ASP A 3 7.93 -23.11 85.41
CA ASP A 3 8.37 -23.79 84.16
C ASP A 3 7.35 -23.75 83.01
N LYS A 4 6.04 -23.77 83.30
CA LYS A 4 5.02 -23.74 82.24
C LYS A 4 4.95 -22.38 81.53
N ARG A 5 5.33 -21.28 82.19
CA ARG A 5 5.35 -19.94 81.57
C ARG A 5 6.56 -19.76 80.65
N GLN A 6 7.72 -20.32 80.99
CA GLN A 6 8.89 -20.27 80.13
C GLN A 6 8.70 -21.09 78.86
N LEU A 7 8.07 -22.27 78.94
CA LEU A 7 7.81 -23.11 77.77
C LEU A 7 6.85 -22.45 76.78
N ILE A 8 5.82 -21.75 77.27
CA ILE A 8 4.85 -21.03 76.43
C ILE A 8 5.52 -19.81 75.77
N LEU A 9 6.33 -19.05 76.50
CA LEU A 9 7.07 -17.91 75.94
C LEU A 9 8.10 -18.36 74.89
N LEU A 10 8.78 -19.49 75.10
CA LEU A 10 9.70 -20.05 74.11
C LEU A 10 8.97 -20.55 72.86
N ALA A 11 7.83 -21.23 73.03
CA ALA A 11 7.02 -21.71 71.91
C ALA A 11 6.41 -20.54 71.10
N LEU A 12 6.04 -19.44 71.76
CA LEU A 12 5.50 -18.25 71.11
C LEU A 12 6.60 -17.46 70.38
N ALA A 13 7.79 -17.34 70.99
CA ALA A 13 8.95 -16.76 70.33
C ALA A 13 9.42 -17.59 69.13
N PHE A 14 9.46 -18.92 69.26
CA PHE A 14 9.79 -19.83 68.16
C PHE A 14 8.71 -19.83 67.08
N GLY A 15 7.43 -19.73 67.45
CA GLY A 15 6.32 -19.58 66.52
C GLY A 15 6.39 -18.28 65.73
N ILE A 16 6.71 -17.16 66.36
CA ILE A 16 6.91 -15.87 65.69
C ILE A 16 8.13 -15.92 64.76
N LEU A 17 9.25 -16.50 65.22
CA LEU A 17 10.45 -16.69 64.39
C LEU A 17 10.18 -17.59 63.17
N PHE A 18 9.44 -18.67 63.36
CA PHE A 18 9.08 -19.61 62.30
C PHE A 18 8.10 -19.01 61.29
N PHE A 19 7.09 -18.23 61.75
CA PHE A 19 6.20 -17.50 60.86
C PHE A 19 6.92 -16.36 60.12
N SER A 20 7.89 -15.69 60.75
CA SER A 20 8.72 -14.66 60.09
C SER A 20 9.76 -15.25 59.11
N ALA A 21 10.17 -16.51 59.29
CA ALA A 21 11.03 -17.24 58.35
C ALA A 21 10.26 -17.84 57.16
N LEU A 22 8.94 -18.05 57.30
CA LEU A 22 8.05 -18.52 56.24
C LEU A 22 7.53 -17.40 55.33
N SER A 23 7.70 -16.13 55.70
CA SER A 23 7.61 -15.01 54.77
C SER A 23 8.86 -14.98 53.87
N PHE A 24 9.03 -16.00 53.04
CA PHE A 24 9.82 -15.88 51.82
C PHE A 24 9.13 -14.81 50.97
N VAL A 25 9.69 -13.60 50.99
CA VAL A 25 9.36 -12.57 50.01
C VAL A 25 9.81 -13.15 48.67
N SER A 26 8.93 -13.85 47.97
CA SER A 26 9.21 -14.32 46.62
C SER A 26 9.46 -13.08 45.79
N SER A 27 10.68 -12.93 45.28
CA SER A 27 11.00 -11.86 44.36
C SER A 27 10.21 -12.16 43.08
N ALA A 28 9.51 -11.15 42.58
CA ALA A 28 8.79 -11.26 41.33
C ALA A 28 9.78 -11.01 40.19
N ILE A 29 9.90 -11.96 39.27
CA ILE A 29 10.62 -11.81 38.02
C ILE A 29 9.62 -11.32 36.98
N TYR A 30 9.81 -10.10 36.52
CA TYR A 30 9.06 -9.51 35.43
C TYR A 30 9.77 -9.77 34.12
N LEU A 31 9.00 -10.18 33.12
CA LEU A 31 9.45 -10.24 31.73
C LEU A 31 8.60 -9.26 30.95
N SER A 32 9.24 -8.28 30.31
CA SER A 32 8.56 -7.25 29.56
C SER A 32 8.89 -7.33 28.08
N ASP A 33 7.91 -7.01 27.25
CA ASP A 33 8.08 -6.86 25.80
C ASP A 33 7.63 -5.46 25.41
N VAL A 34 8.47 -4.77 24.64
CA VAL A 34 8.12 -3.50 24.02
C VAL A 34 8.25 -3.66 22.51
N TYR A 35 7.24 -3.24 21.76
CA TYR A 35 7.30 -3.20 20.30
C TYR A 35 6.56 -1.97 19.79
N PHE A 36 6.94 -1.50 18.61
CA PHE A 36 6.25 -0.39 17.96
C PHE A 36 6.34 -0.49 16.44
N THR A 37 5.42 0.18 15.77
CA THR A 37 5.33 0.27 14.32
C THR A 37 5.30 1.73 13.89
N VAL A 38 5.86 1.98 12.72
CA VAL A 38 5.84 3.26 12.02
C VAL A 38 5.23 2.98 10.65
N PRO A 39 4.22 3.74 10.19
CA PRO A 39 3.51 3.45 8.94
C PRO A 39 4.38 3.72 7.71
N GLU A 40 5.33 4.66 7.80
CA GLU A 40 6.22 5.07 6.73
C GLU A 40 7.68 4.73 7.06
N SER A 41 8.49 4.50 6.01
CA SER A 41 9.91 4.16 6.14
C SER A 41 10.84 5.24 5.60
N VAL A 42 10.30 6.25 4.94
CA VAL A 42 10.99 7.40 4.38
C VAL A 42 10.27 8.65 4.88
N TYR A 43 11.05 9.62 5.33
CA TYR A 43 10.59 10.89 5.87
C TYR A 43 11.36 12.04 5.23
N VAL A 44 10.70 13.19 5.14
CA VAL A 44 11.35 14.46 4.82
C VAL A 44 12.06 15.00 6.05
N ALA A 45 13.13 15.76 5.83
CA ALA A 45 13.77 16.49 6.92
C ALA A 45 12.74 17.31 7.73
N ASN A 46 12.74 17.14 9.06
CA ASN A 46 11.81 17.75 10.01
C ASN A 46 10.34 17.29 9.94
N GLU A 47 10.00 16.28 9.15
CA GLU A 47 8.64 15.75 9.10
C GLU A 47 8.24 15.06 10.40
N THR A 48 6.97 15.15 10.81
CA THR A 48 6.47 14.46 12.00
C THR A 48 6.30 12.97 11.74
N ILE A 49 6.99 12.16 12.53
CA ILE A 49 6.94 10.70 12.51
C ILE A 49 5.75 10.24 13.37
N SER A 50 4.72 9.68 12.71
CA SER A 50 3.61 8.98 13.37
C SER A 50 4.04 7.56 13.78
N LEU A 51 3.83 7.17 15.03
CA LEU A 51 4.13 5.81 15.51
C LEU A 51 3.14 5.35 16.57
N LYS A 52 3.04 4.04 16.72
CA LYS A 52 2.28 3.37 17.77
C LYS A 52 3.04 2.17 18.28
N GLY A 53 3.12 2.03 19.60
CA GLY A 53 3.73 0.89 20.24
C GLY A 53 2.99 0.43 21.47
N PHE A 54 3.44 -0.68 22.03
CA PHE A 54 2.85 -1.33 23.17
C PHE A 54 3.92 -1.82 24.13
N VAL A 55 3.56 -1.88 25.41
CA VAL A 55 4.33 -2.55 26.46
C VAL A 55 3.46 -3.62 27.07
N TYR A 56 3.97 -4.84 27.10
CA TYR A 56 3.37 -5.97 27.80
C TYR A 56 4.32 -6.46 28.88
N GLN A 57 3.76 -6.97 29.98
CA GLN A 57 4.54 -7.53 31.06
C GLN A 57 3.88 -8.79 31.61
N ALA A 58 4.68 -9.85 31.74
CA ALA A 58 4.35 -11.05 32.48
C ALA A 58 5.08 -11.07 33.82
N ASN A 59 4.51 -11.76 34.80
CA ASN A 59 5.09 -11.91 36.13
C ASN A 59 5.31 -13.40 36.43
N TYR A 60 6.51 -13.75 36.88
CA TYR A 60 6.92 -15.07 37.28
C TYR A 60 7.46 -15.06 38.72
N THR A 61 7.32 -16.19 39.39
CA THR A 61 8.06 -16.46 40.63
C THR A 61 9.55 -16.66 40.34
N ASP A 62 10.39 -16.56 41.37
CA ASP A 62 11.82 -16.91 41.28
C ASP A 62 12.08 -18.35 40.77
N ALA A 63 11.11 -19.26 40.97
CA ALA A 63 11.16 -20.63 40.49
C ALA A 63 10.69 -20.79 39.02
N GLY A 64 10.38 -19.68 38.33
CA GLY A 64 9.91 -19.67 36.94
C GLY A 64 8.44 -20.05 36.74
N ALA A 65 7.65 -20.19 37.82
CA ALA A 65 6.21 -20.40 37.69
C ALA A 65 5.49 -19.09 37.36
N LEU A 66 4.61 -19.12 36.36
CA LEU A 66 3.82 -17.96 35.94
C LEU A 66 2.85 -17.53 37.05
N VAL A 67 2.96 -16.28 37.50
CA VAL A 67 2.04 -15.65 38.44
C VAL A 67 0.92 -14.96 37.67
N ASN A 68 1.29 -14.08 36.74
CA ASN A 68 0.36 -13.38 35.86
C ASN A 68 0.83 -13.52 34.41
N ALA A 69 -0.09 -13.93 33.54
CA ALA A 69 0.14 -13.93 32.09
C ALA A 69 0.49 -12.53 31.57
N SER A 70 1.19 -12.51 30.43
CA SER A 70 1.55 -11.26 29.76
C SER A 70 0.31 -10.40 29.52
N ALA A 71 0.31 -9.19 30.07
CA ALA A 71 -0.80 -8.24 29.98
C ALA A 71 -0.28 -6.85 29.62
N ALA A 72 -1.15 -6.05 29.01
CA ALA A 72 -0.81 -4.69 28.62
C ALA A 72 -0.50 -3.84 29.86
N LEU A 73 0.64 -3.15 29.86
CA LEU A 73 1.13 -2.43 31.02
C LEU A 73 0.84 -0.93 30.90
N ALA A 74 -0.12 -0.43 31.69
CA ALA A 74 -0.48 0.98 31.72
C ALA A 74 0.52 1.85 32.52
N ASN A 75 0.62 3.13 32.16
CA ASN A 75 1.50 4.12 32.80
C ASN A 75 3.00 3.77 32.81
N ALA A 76 3.44 2.88 31.90
CA ALA A 76 4.83 2.53 31.70
C ALA A 76 5.56 3.65 30.96
N THR A 77 6.76 4.01 31.42
CA THR A 77 7.62 4.99 30.73
C THR A 77 8.46 4.29 29.68
N VAL A 78 8.27 4.65 28.41
CA VAL A 78 9.05 4.15 27.27
C VAL A 78 9.96 5.25 26.76
N ASN A 79 11.25 4.94 26.63
CA ASN A 79 12.25 5.86 26.11
C ASN A 79 12.52 5.53 24.64
N LEU A 80 12.07 6.39 23.73
CA LEU A 80 12.39 6.29 22.31
C LEU A 80 13.64 7.10 22.01
N SER A 81 14.66 6.46 21.48
CA SER A 81 15.89 7.10 21.02
C SER A 81 15.93 7.13 19.50
N LEU A 82 16.24 8.29 18.95
CA LEU A 82 16.55 8.50 17.55
C LEU A 82 18.08 8.55 17.40
N ARG A 83 18.61 7.70 16.51
CA ARG A 83 20.06 7.48 16.35
C ARG A 83 20.44 7.48 14.88
N TYR A 84 21.68 7.85 14.59
CA TYR A 84 22.28 7.56 13.29
C TYR A 84 22.43 6.05 13.10
N SER A 85 22.59 5.59 11.86
CA SER A 85 22.88 4.19 11.54
C SER A 85 24.15 3.64 12.22
N ASN A 86 25.10 4.51 12.57
CA ASN A 86 26.28 4.18 13.38
C ASN A 86 26.01 4.11 14.90
N ARG A 87 24.73 4.16 15.31
CA ARG A 87 24.23 4.12 16.70
C ARG A 87 24.53 5.32 17.58
N THR A 88 25.08 6.42 17.04
CA THR A 88 25.24 7.68 17.78
C THR A 88 23.87 8.31 18.07
N HIS A 89 23.64 8.70 19.33
CA HIS A 89 22.38 9.31 19.76
C HIS A 89 22.19 10.72 19.19
N LEU A 90 21.01 11.00 18.66
CA LEU A 90 20.57 12.35 18.28
C LEU A 90 19.63 12.94 19.31
N LYS A 91 18.54 12.22 19.60
CA LYS A 91 17.43 12.75 20.41
C LYS A 91 16.75 11.62 21.17
N MET A 92 16.18 11.95 22.32
CA MET A 92 15.38 11.04 23.12
C MET A 92 14.00 11.63 23.39
N TYR A 93 13.00 10.77 23.42
CA TYR A 93 11.61 11.09 23.66
C TYR A 93 11.07 10.13 24.72
N ASN A 94 10.30 10.66 25.65
CA ASN A 94 9.66 9.85 26.68
C ASN A 94 8.17 9.74 26.35
N PHE A 95 7.68 8.51 26.43
CA PHE A 95 6.27 8.19 26.28
C PHE A 95 5.76 7.57 27.56
N THR A 96 4.46 7.73 27.81
CA THR A 96 3.75 7.02 28.86
C THR A 96 2.65 6.19 28.21
N THR A 97 2.56 4.91 28.56
CA THR A 97 1.51 4.05 28.02
C THR A 97 0.14 4.38 28.60
N ASP A 98 -0.91 4.27 27.78
CA ASP A 98 -2.29 4.40 28.20
C ASP A 98 -2.81 3.15 28.95
N ALA A 99 -4.09 3.12 29.30
CA ALA A 99 -4.73 1.99 29.98
C ALA A 99 -4.63 0.65 29.22
N ASN A 100 -4.40 0.69 27.90
CA ASN A 100 -4.23 -0.49 27.04
C ASN A 100 -2.74 -0.80 26.80
N GLY A 101 -1.84 -0.28 27.64
CA GLY A 101 -0.40 -0.45 27.50
C GLY A 101 0.19 0.14 26.23
N SER A 102 -0.52 1.05 25.57
CA SER A 102 -0.15 1.58 24.26
C SER A 102 0.46 2.97 24.36
N PHE A 103 1.46 3.28 23.54
CA PHE A 103 2.05 4.61 23.41
C PHE A 103 2.08 5.06 21.96
N TYR A 104 2.04 6.37 21.72
CA TYR A 104 1.87 6.94 20.37
C TYR A 104 2.60 8.27 20.27
N SER A 105 3.10 8.61 19.08
CA SER A 105 3.51 9.98 18.79
C SER A 105 2.33 10.83 18.29
N LYS A 106 2.58 12.13 18.18
CA LYS A 106 1.64 13.10 17.63
C LYS A 106 1.27 12.76 16.19
N ASN A 107 -0.03 12.76 15.91
CA ASN A 107 -0.61 12.69 14.57
C ASN A 107 -1.93 13.47 14.53
N ASN A 108 -2.65 13.43 13.41
CA ASN A 108 -3.94 14.13 13.25
C ASN A 108 -5.02 13.64 14.23
N PHE A 109 -4.89 12.43 14.77
CA PHE A 109 -5.84 11.84 15.72
C PHE A 109 -5.46 12.05 17.18
N ARG A 110 -4.17 12.28 17.47
CA ARG A 110 -3.58 12.44 18.80
C ARG A 110 -2.70 13.70 18.85
N THR A 111 -3.34 14.85 18.67
CA THR A 111 -2.66 16.16 18.57
C THR A 111 -1.89 16.58 19.82
N THR A 112 -2.21 15.98 20.97
CA THR A 112 -1.56 16.23 22.28
C THR A 112 -0.44 15.25 22.62
N ALA A 113 -0.21 14.22 21.81
CA ALA A 113 0.85 13.24 22.04
C ALA A 113 2.25 13.84 21.77
N THR A 114 3.30 13.14 22.20
CA THR A 114 4.69 13.58 22.01
C THR A 114 5.03 13.68 20.52
N GLU A 115 5.45 14.85 20.08
CA GLU A 115 5.88 15.09 18.70
C GLU A 115 7.29 14.52 18.47
N VAL A 116 7.40 13.58 17.53
CA VAL A 116 8.66 13.00 17.06
C VAL A 116 8.88 13.51 15.65
N ASN A 117 10.00 14.18 15.40
CA ASN A 117 10.30 14.72 14.07
C ASN A 117 11.53 14.02 13.51
N ALA A 118 11.50 13.76 12.21
CA ALA A 118 12.62 13.28 11.44
C ALA A 118 13.80 14.26 11.55
N PRO A 119 15.05 13.77 11.62
CA PRO A 119 16.25 14.60 11.60
C PRO A 119 16.28 15.64 10.49
N LEU A 120 16.97 16.76 10.69
CA LEU A 120 17.14 17.81 9.66
C LEU A 120 18.09 17.43 8.52
N VAL A 121 18.90 16.39 8.71
CA VAL A 121 19.93 15.97 7.77
C VAL A 121 19.47 14.69 7.09
N ALA A 122 19.49 14.63 5.77
CA ALA A 122 19.23 13.40 5.04
C ALA A 122 20.20 12.28 5.47
N GLY A 123 19.69 11.06 5.61
CA GLY A 123 20.49 9.92 6.04
C GLY A 123 19.66 8.73 6.53
N ASN A 124 20.37 7.68 6.93
CA ASN A 124 19.79 6.47 7.51
C ASN A 124 19.76 6.58 9.04
N TYR A 125 18.58 6.39 9.64
CA TYR A 125 18.39 6.53 11.08
C TYR A 125 17.69 5.31 11.69
N ILE A 126 17.83 5.19 13.00
CA ILE A 126 17.26 4.15 13.85
C ILE A 126 16.39 4.80 14.90
N LEU A 127 15.13 4.39 14.98
CA LEU A 127 14.24 4.62 16.10
C LEU A 127 14.31 3.38 17.00
N GLN A 128 14.67 3.55 18.26
CA GLN A 128 14.73 2.44 19.22
C GLN A 128 13.92 2.80 20.48
N ALA A 129 12.86 2.04 20.74
CA ALA A 129 12.05 2.15 21.94
C ALA A 129 12.61 1.20 23.00
N ASN A 130 12.89 1.72 24.19
CA ASN A 130 13.38 0.95 25.34
C ASN A 130 12.39 1.07 26.49
N TYR A 131 12.12 -0.04 27.16
CA TYR A 131 11.38 -0.10 28.42
C TYR A 131 12.24 -0.80 29.46
N THR A 132 12.27 -0.25 30.69
CA THR A 132 12.97 -0.84 31.83
C THR A 132 11.93 -1.35 32.82
N ASP A 133 11.94 -2.65 33.09
CA ASP A 133 11.00 -3.26 34.04
C ASP A 133 11.39 -3.03 35.51
N LEU A 134 10.57 -3.56 36.43
CA LEU A 134 10.78 -3.43 37.87
C LEU A 134 12.03 -4.19 38.36
N ASN A 135 12.57 -5.14 37.59
CA ASN A 135 13.85 -5.79 37.87
C ASN A 135 15.04 -5.08 37.20
N SER A 136 14.81 -3.91 36.59
CA SER A 136 15.81 -3.18 35.80
C SER A 136 16.30 -3.88 34.54
N ASN A 137 15.58 -4.90 34.04
CA ASN A 137 15.86 -5.46 32.73
C ASN A 137 15.36 -4.50 31.64
N VAL A 138 16.12 -4.38 30.55
CA VAL A 138 15.76 -3.52 29.43
C VAL A 138 15.29 -4.35 28.25
N SER A 139 14.04 -4.14 27.86
CA SER A 139 13.48 -4.65 26.62
C SER A 139 13.49 -3.54 25.56
N PHE A 140 13.72 -3.90 24.30
CA PHE A 140 13.76 -2.92 23.23
C PHE A 140 13.15 -3.41 21.91
N SER A 141 12.70 -2.45 21.12
CA SER A 141 12.29 -2.63 19.72
C SER A 141 12.95 -1.57 18.86
N GLU A 142 13.24 -1.91 17.61
CA GLU A 142 14.04 -1.06 16.72
C GLU A 142 13.40 -1.00 15.32
N VAL A 143 13.23 0.21 14.77
CA VAL A 143 12.72 0.47 13.41
C VAL A 143 13.70 1.39 12.70
N ARG A 144 13.96 1.14 11.41
CA ARG A 144 14.86 1.96 10.58
C ARG A 144 14.07 2.90 9.69
N ILE A 145 14.52 4.14 9.57
CA ILE A 145 13.91 5.16 8.72
C ILE A 145 14.94 5.80 7.79
N LEU A 146 14.51 6.33 6.64
CA LEU A 146 15.30 7.20 5.77
C LEU A 146 14.84 8.63 5.99
N VAL A 147 15.78 9.56 6.11
CA VAL A 147 15.45 10.96 5.89
C VAL A 147 16.05 11.39 4.57
N ILE A 148 15.25 12.08 3.76
CA ILE A 148 15.66 12.69 2.51
C ILE A 148 15.33 14.19 2.55
N ASN A 149 16.09 14.99 1.79
CA ASN A 149 15.88 16.46 1.71
C ASN A 149 14.79 16.84 0.69
N ILE A 150 13.96 15.88 0.29
CA ILE A 150 12.93 16.00 -0.74
C ILE A 150 11.72 15.20 -0.26
N THR A 151 10.53 15.56 -0.74
CA THR A 151 9.29 14.97 -0.25
C THR A 151 9.01 13.63 -0.92
N ALA A 152 9.45 12.51 -0.35
CA ALA A 152 8.99 11.16 -0.73
C ALA A 152 8.64 10.36 0.53
N ASP A 153 7.58 9.58 0.46
CA ASP A 153 7.01 8.83 1.59
C ASP A 153 7.48 7.37 1.58
N PHE A 154 7.75 6.82 0.38
CA PHE A 154 8.35 5.50 0.23
C PHE A 154 9.13 5.34 -1.08
N LEU A 155 9.96 4.30 -1.12
CA LEU A 155 10.67 3.86 -2.31
C LEU A 155 10.03 2.58 -2.85
N ARG A 156 10.12 2.36 -4.15
CA ARG A 156 9.80 1.09 -4.81
C ARG A 156 11.00 0.61 -5.60
N VAL A 157 11.19 -0.69 -5.63
CA VAL A 157 12.13 -1.35 -6.53
C VAL A 157 11.43 -2.53 -7.18
N SER A 158 11.69 -2.72 -8.46
CA SER A 158 11.19 -3.85 -9.25
C SER A 158 12.21 -4.25 -10.30
N THR A 159 12.17 -5.50 -10.72
CA THR A 159 12.84 -5.95 -11.94
C THR A 159 11.83 -6.00 -13.08
N GLU A 160 12.28 -5.85 -14.33
CA GLU A 160 11.42 -5.95 -15.52
C GLU A 160 10.69 -7.31 -15.60
N LYS A 161 11.35 -8.38 -15.14
CA LYS A 161 10.84 -9.76 -15.16
C LYS A 161 11.01 -10.39 -13.79
N ALA A 162 10.15 -11.37 -13.48
CA ALA A 162 10.30 -12.20 -12.29
C ALA A 162 11.34 -13.32 -12.48
N THR A 163 11.63 -13.69 -13.73
CA THR A 163 12.55 -14.78 -14.06
C THR A 163 13.50 -14.37 -15.17
N TYR A 164 14.78 -14.70 -15.01
CA TYR A 164 15.85 -14.44 -15.97
C TYR A 164 16.63 -15.71 -16.27
N ASN A 165 17.28 -15.78 -17.43
CA ASN A 165 18.30 -16.79 -17.68
C ASN A 165 19.67 -16.28 -17.17
N SER A 166 20.58 -17.19 -16.84
CA SER A 166 21.94 -16.82 -16.37
C SER A 166 22.65 -15.92 -17.39
N GLY A 167 23.22 -14.81 -16.92
CA GLY A 167 23.91 -13.83 -17.76
C GLY A 167 23.01 -12.86 -18.54
N GLU A 168 21.68 -13.02 -18.51
CA GLU A 168 20.73 -12.06 -19.10
C GLU A 168 20.82 -10.69 -18.40
N ASN A 169 20.58 -9.59 -19.13
CA ASN A 169 20.52 -8.28 -18.50
C ASN A 169 19.22 -8.11 -17.68
N ILE A 170 19.38 -7.76 -16.41
CA ILE A 170 18.32 -7.39 -15.48
C ILE A 170 18.22 -5.87 -15.44
N GLN A 171 17.10 -5.35 -15.90
CA GLN A 171 16.73 -3.96 -15.69
C GLN A 171 16.00 -3.82 -14.34
N VAL A 172 16.63 -3.12 -13.41
CA VAL A 172 16.09 -2.74 -12.11
C VAL A 172 15.48 -1.34 -12.25
N ASN A 173 14.20 -1.20 -11.92
CA ASN A 173 13.48 0.06 -11.91
C ASN A 173 13.26 0.48 -10.45
N VAL A 174 13.70 1.69 -10.11
CA VAL A 174 13.53 2.32 -8.80
C VAL A 174 12.61 3.52 -8.95
N GLU A 175 11.66 3.67 -8.03
CA GLU A 175 10.74 4.80 -7.98
C GLU A 175 10.77 5.42 -6.59
N ALA A 176 10.85 6.75 -6.51
CA ALA A 176 10.60 7.48 -5.27
C ALA A 176 9.19 8.05 -5.34
N VAL A 177 8.36 7.75 -4.35
CA VAL A 177 6.92 8.06 -4.39
C VAL A 177 6.53 8.88 -3.17
N LYS A 178 5.73 9.92 -3.41
CA LYS A 178 4.99 10.71 -2.42
C LYS A 178 3.50 10.47 -2.61
N LEU A 179 2.76 10.32 -1.53
CA LEU A 179 1.31 10.27 -1.52
C LEU A 179 0.77 11.66 -1.26
N ILE A 180 -0.15 12.12 -2.11
CA ILE A 180 -0.97 13.29 -1.82
C ILE A 180 -2.43 12.89 -2.01
N GLY A 181 -3.17 12.87 -0.90
CA GLY A 181 -4.53 12.32 -0.87
C GLY A 181 -4.55 10.83 -1.20
N ASP A 182 -5.16 10.48 -2.33
CA ASP A 182 -5.30 9.12 -2.86
C ASP A 182 -4.33 8.82 -4.02
N ARG A 183 -3.50 9.78 -4.44
CA ARG A 183 -2.62 9.65 -5.61
C ARG A 183 -1.16 9.47 -5.24
N GLU A 184 -0.51 8.65 -6.04
CA GLU A 184 0.93 8.45 -6.02
C GLU A 184 1.61 9.40 -6.99
N ILE A 185 2.62 10.08 -6.48
CA ILE A 185 3.38 11.09 -7.18
C ILE A 185 4.84 10.69 -7.16
N PHE A 186 5.54 10.84 -8.28
CA PHE A 186 6.93 10.44 -8.38
C PHE A 186 7.88 11.62 -8.10
N VAL A 187 8.93 11.36 -7.32
CA VAL A 187 9.82 12.39 -6.74
C VAL A 187 11.19 12.34 -7.39
N ALA A 188 11.58 13.46 -8.01
CA ALA A 188 12.86 13.60 -8.67
C ALA A 188 14.05 13.79 -7.71
N ASN A 189 15.26 13.53 -8.22
CA ASN A 189 16.55 13.74 -7.55
C ASN A 189 16.76 12.96 -6.24
N ALA A 190 16.05 11.85 -6.05
CA ALA A 190 16.28 10.92 -4.97
C ALA A 190 17.46 10.01 -5.30
N SER A 191 18.55 10.12 -4.52
CA SER A 191 19.70 9.22 -4.62
C SER A 191 19.41 7.92 -3.87
N VAL A 192 19.48 6.81 -4.59
CA VAL A 192 19.20 5.47 -4.06
C VAL A 192 20.35 4.54 -4.38
N SER A 193 20.76 3.74 -3.40
CA SER A 193 21.72 2.65 -3.56
C SER A 193 21.06 1.30 -3.31
N GLY A 194 21.51 0.27 -4.03
CA GLY A 194 20.95 -1.08 -3.93
C GLY A 194 21.94 -2.19 -4.23
N THR A 195 21.58 -3.41 -3.85
CA THR A 195 22.41 -4.62 -4.01
C THR A 195 21.57 -5.83 -4.38
N PHE A 196 22.18 -6.81 -5.06
CA PHE A 196 21.60 -8.15 -5.20
C PHE A 196 22.09 -9.03 -4.06
N ARG A 197 21.18 -9.80 -3.48
CA ARG A 197 21.47 -10.82 -2.48
C ARG A 197 20.88 -12.14 -2.88
N GLU A 198 21.59 -13.21 -2.58
CA GLU A 198 21.05 -14.55 -2.71
C GLU A 198 20.01 -14.78 -1.61
N ALA A 199 18.80 -15.22 -1.98
CA ALA A 199 17.69 -15.34 -1.04
C ALA A 199 17.98 -16.38 0.07
N ALA A 200 18.68 -17.47 -0.28
CA ALA A 200 18.98 -18.57 0.65
C ALA A 200 20.07 -18.21 1.67
N THR A 201 21.21 -17.68 1.20
CA THR A 201 22.36 -17.39 2.07
C THR A 201 22.31 -15.98 2.65
N LYS A 202 21.48 -15.10 2.09
CA LYS A 202 21.45 -13.66 2.36
C LYS A 202 22.81 -13.00 2.07
N ASN A 203 23.71 -13.62 1.32
CA ASN A 203 24.97 -12.98 0.97
C ASN A 203 24.77 -12.01 -0.18
N THR A 204 25.45 -10.86 -0.13
CA THR A 204 25.53 -9.94 -1.26
C THR A 204 26.28 -10.62 -2.40
N VAL A 205 25.69 -10.60 -3.60
CA VAL A 205 26.33 -11.13 -4.79
C VAL A 205 27.45 -10.18 -5.20
N SER A 206 28.68 -10.69 -5.25
CA SER A 206 29.87 -9.88 -5.54
C SER A 206 29.73 -9.14 -6.87
N GLY A 207 30.03 -7.84 -6.88
CA GLY A 207 29.94 -6.97 -8.07
C GLY A 207 28.51 -6.64 -8.52
N LYS A 208 27.48 -6.94 -7.73
CA LYS A 208 26.07 -6.65 -8.03
C LYS A 208 25.49 -5.57 -7.12
N THR A 209 26.16 -4.43 -7.08
CA THR A 209 25.70 -3.21 -6.41
C THR A 209 25.40 -2.14 -7.45
N PHE A 210 24.41 -1.29 -7.21
CA PHE A 210 24.07 -0.17 -8.08
C PHE A 210 23.73 1.08 -7.27
N SER A 211 23.86 2.23 -7.91
CA SER A 211 23.32 3.49 -7.43
C SER A 211 22.64 4.21 -8.58
N CYS A 212 21.52 4.87 -8.30
CA CYS A 212 20.86 5.73 -9.28
C CYS A 212 20.20 6.93 -8.61
N VAL A 213 20.01 7.99 -9.39
CA VAL A 213 19.30 9.21 -8.97
C VAL A 213 18.04 9.31 -9.80
N THR A 214 16.88 9.45 -9.15
CA THR A 214 15.60 9.54 -9.87
C THR A 214 15.57 10.77 -10.78
N GLY A 215 15.09 10.59 -12.02
CA GLY A 215 14.89 11.69 -12.96
C GLY A 215 13.68 12.56 -12.61
N THR A 216 13.31 13.49 -13.47
CA THR A 216 12.15 14.39 -13.26
C THR A 216 10.83 13.63 -13.05
N ASN A 217 10.70 12.45 -13.66
CA ASN A 217 9.58 11.53 -13.50
C ASN A 217 9.62 10.69 -12.22
N GLY A 218 10.56 10.99 -11.30
CA GLY A 218 10.81 10.30 -10.04
C GLY A 218 11.17 8.82 -10.14
N ARG A 219 11.73 8.39 -11.29
CA ARG A 219 12.21 7.03 -11.52
C ARG A 219 13.66 7.00 -11.94
N CYS A 220 14.37 5.93 -11.63
CA CYS A 220 15.68 5.62 -12.20
C CYS A 220 15.85 4.14 -12.47
N ASN A 221 16.67 3.82 -13.47
CA ASN A 221 16.92 2.45 -13.89
C ASN A 221 18.39 2.11 -13.73
N ALA A 222 18.68 0.87 -13.33
CA ALA A 222 20.01 0.30 -13.32
C ALA A 222 20.01 -1.04 -14.07
N THR A 223 21.09 -1.34 -14.79
CA THR A 223 21.21 -2.60 -15.53
C THR A 223 22.36 -3.42 -14.97
N LEU A 224 22.07 -4.66 -14.61
CA LEU A 224 23.02 -5.62 -14.04
C LEU A 224 22.84 -6.97 -14.73
N SER A 225 23.90 -7.75 -14.95
CA SER A 225 23.72 -9.11 -15.49
C SER A 225 23.20 -10.09 -14.42
N ALA A 226 22.33 -11.01 -14.83
CA ALA A 226 21.77 -12.06 -14.00
C ALA A 226 22.89 -12.99 -13.50
N PRO A 227 22.93 -13.30 -12.18
CA PRO A 227 23.88 -14.28 -11.62
C PRO A 227 23.62 -15.72 -12.11
N SER A 228 24.21 -16.72 -11.43
CA SER A 228 23.91 -18.14 -11.65
C SER A 228 22.48 -18.51 -11.23
N VAL A 229 22.01 -19.70 -11.63
CA VAL A 229 20.68 -20.23 -11.24
C VAL A 229 20.49 -20.13 -9.72
N GLY A 230 19.33 -19.60 -9.29
CA GLY A 230 19.01 -19.36 -7.90
C GLY A 230 17.96 -18.26 -7.71
N ASP A 231 17.50 -18.09 -6.48
CA ASP A 231 16.58 -17.01 -6.11
C ASP A 231 17.36 -15.83 -5.51
N TYR A 232 17.01 -14.63 -5.95
CA TYR A 232 17.71 -13.41 -5.59
C TYR A 232 16.74 -12.33 -5.14
N VAL A 233 17.22 -11.49 -4.23
CA VAL A 233 16.55 -10.29 -3.76
C VAL A 233 17.33 -9.10 -4.29
N VAL A 234 16.66 -8.19 -4.98
CA VAL A 234 17.16 -6.82 -5.18
C VAL A 234 16.64 -5.99 -4.02
N GLU A 235 17.55 -5.48 -3.18
CA GLU A 235 17.21 -4.59 -2.07
C GLU A 235 17.78 -3.19 -2.32
N ILE A 236 17.05 -2.16 -1.90
CA ILE A 236 17.54 -0.78 -1.86
C ILE A 236 17.56 -0.26 -0.42
N GLU A 237 18.56 0.56 -0.10
CA GLU A 237 18.71 1.26 1.18
C GLU A 237 18.50 0.36 2.42
N THR A 238 19.06 -0.86 2.40
CA THR A 238 18.95 -1.84 3.50
C THR A 238 17.51 -2.33 3.75
N PHE A 239 16.84 -2.85 2.70
CA PHE A 239 15.46 -3.37 2.71
C PHE A 239 14.34 -2.35 2.93
N LYS A 240 14.57 -1.07 2.66
CA LYS A 240 13.46 -0.10 2.63
C LYS A 240 12.46 -0.41 1.52
N ALA A 241 12.98 -0.89 0.40
CA ALA A 241 12.18 -1.62 -0.58
C ALA A 241 13.00 -2.81 -1.08
N TYR A 242 12.30 -3.84 -1.53
CA TYR A 242 12.92 -4.99 -2.17
C TYR A 242 12.01 -5.57 -3.25
N SER A 243 12.62 -6.29 -4.17
CA SER A 243 11.94 -7.14 -5.14
C SER A 243 12.67 -8.47 -5.24
N ILE A 244 11.98 -9.50 -5.70
CA ILE A 244 12.52 -10.85 -5.80
C ILE A 244 12.48 -11.27 -7.25
N PHE A 245 13.55 -11.90 -7.71
CA PHE A 245 13.62 -12.54 -9.02
C PHE A 245 14.36 -13.87 -8.93
N SER A 246 14.10 -14.75 -9.89
CA SER A 246 14.78 -16.04 -9.99
C SER A 246 15.59 -16.10 -11.26
N VAL A 247 16.79 -16.66 -11.19
CA VAL A 247 17.54 -17.09 -12.35
C VAL A 247 17.25 -18.58 -12.57
N VAL A 248 16.69 -18.92 -13.74
CA VAL A 248 16.22 -20.26 -14.08
C VAL A 248 17.03 -20.86 -15.23
N PRO A 249 17.15 -22.20 -15.31
CA PRO A 249 17.88 -22.86 -16.40
C PRO A 249 17.16 -22.75 -17.76
N PHE A 250 15.83 -22.60 -17.76
CA PHE A 250 15.02 -22.35 -18.95
C PHE A 250 13.75 -21.57 -18.57
N SER A 251 13.24 -20.79 -19.51
CA SER A 251 12.05 -19.95 -19.30
C SER A 251 10.77 -20.73 -19.56
N TYR A 252 9.76 -20.55 -18.71
CA TYR A 252 8.46 -21.22 -18.83
C TYR A 252 7.33 -20.30 -18.33
N ASN A 253 6.10 -20.68 -18.62
CA ASN A 253 4.88 -20.09 -18.09
C ASN A 253 4.01 -21.18 -17.47
N LEU A 254 3.43 -20.89 -16.31
CA LEU A 254 2.50 -21.76 -15.58
C LEU A 254 1.20 -21.00 -15.33
N TYR A 255 0.08 -21.53 -15.82
CA TYR A 255 -1.21 -20.86 -15.71
C TYR A 255 -2.29 -21.77 -15.16
N MET A 256 -3.18 -21.19 -14.35
CA MET A 256 -4.52 -21.73 -14.13
C MET A 256 -5.45 -21.19 -15.20
N LYS A 257 -6.17 -22.08 -15.87
CA LYS A 257 -7.14 -21.73 -16.92
C LYS A 257 -8.49 -22.39 -16.69
N ASP A 258 -9.51 -21.84 -17.36
CA ASP A 258 -10.82 -22.47 -17.47
C ASP A 258 -10.77 -23.84 -18.18
N GLU A 259 -11.90 -24.54 -18.20
CA GLU A 259 -12.05 -25.85 -18.84
C GLU A 259 -11.67 -25.83 -20.34
N LEU A 260 -11.96 -24.72 -21.02
CA LEU A 260 -11.67 -24.53 -22.43
C LEU A 260 -10.19 -24.22 -22.68
N GLY A 261 -9.43 -23.85 -21.66
CA GLY A 261 -8.05 -23.38 -21.77
C GLY A 261 -7.93 -22.02 -22.47
N LYS A 262 -9.01 -21.24 -22.53
CA LYS A 262 -9.06 -19.98 -23.28
C LYS A 262 -8.76 -18.78 -22.39
N SER A 263 -9.30 -18.75 -21.19
CA SER A 263 -9.10 -17.65 -20.25
C SER A 263 -8.24 -18.05 -19.06
N LEU A 264 -7.37 -17.12 -18.63
CA LEU A 264 -6.70 -17.21 -17.33
C LEU A 264 -7.78 -17.08 -16.24
N LYS A 265 -7.80 -18.03 -15.31
CA LYS A 265 -8.80 -18.07 -14.23
C LYS A 265 -8.18 -18.66 -12.98
N ASN A 266 -8.32 -17.96 -11.87
CA ASN A 266 -7.76 -18.34 -10.56
C ASN A 266 -8.81 -18.43 -9.45
N VAL A 267 -10.08 -18.11 -9.74
CA VAL A 267 -11.20 -18.33 -8.82
C VAL A 267 -12.24 -19.17 -9.54
N PHE A 268 -12.58 -20.31 -8.94
CA PHE A 268 -13.50 -21.29 -9.50
C PHE A 268 -14.62 -21.59 -8.51
N THR A 269 -15.77 -22.00 -9.03
CA THR A 269 -16.82 -22.61 -8.20
C THR A 269 -16.58 -24.12 -8.07
N SER A 270 -17.12 -24.74 -7.03
CA SER A 270 -16.95 -26.19 -6.79
C SER A 270 -17.54 -27.08 -7.90
N SER A 271 -18.43 -26.54 -8.74
CA SER A 271 -19.02 -27.23 -9.89
C SER A 271 -18.20 -27.15 -11.18
N GLU A 272 -17.13 -26.35 -11.22
CA GLU A 272 -16.35 -26.11 -12.44
C GLU A 272 -15.21 -27.12 -12.65
N GLN A 273 -14.66 -27.14 -13.86
CA GLN A 273 -13.36 -27.74 -14.14
C GLN A 273 -12.26 -26.65 -14.17
N ALA A 274 -11.08 -27.04 -13.74
CA ALA A 274 -9.88 -26.21 -13.80
C ALA A 274 -8.82 -26.92 -14.65
N SER A 275 -7.90 -26.16 -15.21
CA SER A 275 -6.72 -26.72 -15.87
C SER A 275 -5.44 -26.01 -15.46
N VAL A 276 -4.38 -26.80 -15.34
CA VAL A 276 -2.99 -26.34 -15.16
C VAL A 276 -2.30 -26.46 -16.51
N GLU A 277 -1.90 -25.33 -17.09
CA GLU A 277 -1.18 -25.29 -18.37
C GLU A 277 0.27 -24.89 -18.17
N VAL A 278 1.17 -25.64 -18.81
CA VAL A 278 2.61 -25.33 -18.87
C VAL A 278 3.00 -25.03 -20.30
N ARG A 279 3.75 -23.95 -20.49
CA ARG A 279 4.38 -23.59 -21.76
C ARG A 279 5.86 -23.30 -21.57
N ILE A 280 6.72 -23.92 -22.37
CA ILE A 280 8.15 -23.56 -22.43
C ILE A 280 8.34 -22.41 -23.41
N ASN A 281 9.10 -21.39 -23.00
CA ASN A 281 9.29 -20.18 -23.79
C ASN A 281 10.60 -20.24 -24.60
N ASN A 282 10.57 -19.71 -25.83
CA ASN A 282 11.75 -19.50 -26.68
C ASN A 282 12.59 -20.76 -26.96
N VAL A 283 11.95 -21.93 -27.03
CA VAL A 283 12.61 -23.20 -27.35
C VAL A 283 12.15 -23.71 -28.72
N SER A 284 13.11 -24.14 -29.55
CA SER A 284 12.87 -24.70 -30.88
C SER A 284 13.11 -26.22 -30.96
N SER A 285 13.73 -26.83 -29.95
CA SER A 285 14.04 -28.26 -29.89
C SER A 285 14.15 -28.78 -28.46
N GLY A 286 14.05 -30.09 -28.27
CA GLY A 286 14.11 -30.74 -26.94
C GLY A 286 12.81 -31.43 -26.54
N THR A 287 12.83 -32.07 -25.37
CA THR A 287 11.65 -32.71 -24.77
C THR A 287 11.63 -32.35 -23.30
N TYR A 288 10.50 -31.82 -22.86
CA TYR A 288 10.24 -31.51 -21.47
C TYR A 288 9.06 -32.33 -20.98
N THR A 289 8.99 -32.53 -19.68
CA THR A 289 7.83 -33.13 -19.03
C THR A 289 7.40 -32.25 -17.88
N PHE A 290 6.10 -32.20 -17.58
CA PHE A 290 5.64 -31.63 -16.33
C PHE A 290 4.73 -32.60 -15.58
N SER A 291 4.86 -32.62 -14.26
CA SER A 291 4.07 -33.44 -13.34
C SER A 291 3.96 -32.74 -11.99
N GLY A 292 3.11 -33.24 -11.09
CA GLY A 292 2.99 -32.63 -9.77
C GLY A 292 1.70 -32.99 -9.02
N TYR A 293 1.19 -32.06 -8.22
CA TYR A 293 0.00 -32.28 -7.40
C TYR A 293 -0.66 -30.96 -6.98
N VAL A 294 -1.91 -31.03 -6.56
CA VAL A 294 -2.67 -29.93 -5.97
C VAL A 294 -2.83 -30.19 -4.48
N GLN A 295 -2.48 -29.22 -3.65
CA GLN A 295 -2.64 -29.23 -2.20
C GLN A 295 -3.70 -28.23 -1.73
N ASN A 296 -4.38 -28.56 -0.64
CA ASN A 296 -5.19 -27.59 0.10
C ASN A 296 -4.33 -26.79 1.10
N SER A 297 -4.94 -25.82 1.79
CA SER A 297 -4.25 -24.98 2.79
C SER A 297 -3.70 -25.74 4.01
N ALA A 298 -4.15 -26.98 4.24
CA ALA A 298 -3.63 -27.86 5.29
C ALA A 298 -2.43 -28.69 4.82
N GLY A 299 -1.99 -28.54 3.57
CA GLY A 299 -0.90 -29.32 2.96
C GLY A 299 -1.32 -30.71 2.47
N ASN A 300 -2.62 -31.05 2.50
CA ASN A 300 -3.09 -32.34 2.01
C ASN A 300 -3.19 -32.34 0.49
N ASN A 301 -2.61 -33.37 -0.14
CA ASN A 301 -2.73 -33.59 -1.58
C ASN A 301 -4.17 -34.00 -1.93
N VAL A 302 -4.86 -33.17 -2.72
CA VAL A 302 -6.24 -33.41 -3.17
C VAL A 302 -6.32 -33.87 -4.62
N LYS A 303 -5.26 -33.64 -5.42
CA LYS A 303 -5.18 -34.11 -6.80
C LYS A 303 -3.74 -34.36 -7.22
N THR A 304 -3.51 -35.37 -8.04
CA THR A 304 -2.21 -35.62 -8.69
C THR A 304 -2.25 -35.16 -10.14
N ILE A 305 -1.22 -34.43 -10.58
CA ILE A 305 -0.98 -34.02 -11.96
C ILE A 305 -0.08 -35.07 -12.60
N THR A 306 -0.66 -35.92 -13.44
CA THR A 306 0.08 -36.98 -14.14
C THR A 306 1.06 -36.39 -15.15
N SER A 307 2.21 -37.05 -15.32
CA SER A 307 3.26 -36.60 -16.23
C SER A 307 2.74 -36.35 -17.64
N THR A 308 3.05 -35.18 -18.18
CA THR A 308 2.62 -34.72 -19.50
C THR A 308 3.82 -34.19 -20.28
N THR A 309 3.98 -34.64 -21.53
CA THR A 309 5.11 -34.27 -22.39
C THR A 309 4.87 -32.93 -23.10
N LEU A 310 5.95 -32.15 -23.26
CA LEU A 310 6.04 -30.87 -23.98
C LEU A 310 7.18 -30.99 -25.01
N ASN A 311 6.85 -30.85 -26.30
CA ASN A 311 7.79 -31.02 -27.40
C ASN A 311 7.33 -30.22 -28.65
N THR A 312 8.01 -30.41 -29.77
CA THR A 312 7.68 -29.73 -31.03
C THR A 312 6.27 -30.06 -31.54
N THR A 313 5.73 -31.25 -31.27
CA THR A 313 4.38 -31.66 -31.69
C THR A 313 3.28 -30.84 -31.04
N ASN A 314 3.48 -30.38 -29.81
CA ASN A 314 2.52 -29.53 -29.09
C ASN A 314 3.01 -28.09 -28.91
N TYR A 315 3.99 -27.66 -29.71
CA TYR A 315 4.56 -26.31 -29.62
C TYR A 315 5.01 -25.96 -28.19
N PHE A 316 5.53 -26.96 -27.47
CA PHE A 316 5.97 -26.90 -26.09
C PHE A 316 4.91 -26.36 -25.12
N THR A 317 3.62 -26.59 -25.39
CA THR A 317 2.48 -26.18 -24.57
C THR A 317 1.53 -27.34 -24.35
N ASN A 318 1.18 -27.64 -23.10
CA ASN A 318 0.20 -28.70 -22.79
C ASN A 318 -0.47 -28.44 -21.42
N LYS A 319 -1.60 -29.11 -21.17
CA LYS A 319 -2.44 -28.87 -19.98
C LYS A 319 -2.96 -30.14 -19.31
N PHE A 320 -3.14 -30.06 -18.00
CA PHE A 320 -3.80 -31.08 -17.18
C PHE A 320 -5.15 -30.54 -16.67
N ILE A 321 -6.26 -31.18 -17.05
CA ILE A 321 -7.63 -30.77 -16.69
C ILE A 321 -8.15 -31.65 -15.54
N PHE A 322 -8.82 -31.05 -14.56
CA PHE A 322 -9.45 -31.77 -13.46
C PHE A 322 -10.76 -31.11 -13.01
N SER A 323 -11.68 -31.94 -12.50
CA SER A 323 -12.93 -31.46 -11.89
C SER A 323 -12.69 -30.99 -10.45
N LEU A 324 -13.37 -29.91 -10.07
CA LEU A 324 -13.39 -29.39 -8.69
C LEU A 324 -14.50 -29.99 -7.84
N SER A 325 -15.24 -30.98 -8.38
CA SER A 325 -16.21 -31.75 -7.59
C SER A 325 -15.51 -32.41 -6.40
N GLY A 326 -15.95 -32.08 -5.19
CA GLY A 326 -15.35 -32.56 -3.93
C GLY A 326 -14.31 -31.61 -3.31
N PHE A 327 -13.96 -30.50 -3.95
CA PHE A 327 -13.15 -29.46 -3.34
C PHE A 327 -14.03 -28.59 -2.42
N SER A 328 -13.60 -28.38 -1.18
CA SER A 328 -14.24 -27.42 -0.28
C SER A 328 -13.84 -25.98 -0.64
N SER A 329 -14.64 -24.99 -0.24
CA SER A 329 -14.24 -23.58 -0.35
C SER A 329 -12.91 -23.35 0.35
N GLY A 330 -11.95 -22.75 -0.35
CA GLY A 330 -10.59 -22.59 0.16
C GLY A 330 -9.59 -22.19 -0.91
N VAL A 331 -8.34 -21.96 -0.48
CA VAL A 331 -7.20 -21.71 -1.37
C VAL A 331 -6.45 -23.03 -1.58
N TYR A 332 -6.06 -23.28 -2.81
CA TYR A 332 -5.35 -24.46 -3.26
C TYR A 332 -4.12 -24.05 -4.03
N THR A 333 -3.07 -24.87 -3.95
CA THR A 333 -1.81 -24.65 -4.63
C THR A 333 -1.50 -25.85 -5.51
N ALA A 334 -1.30 -25.62 -6.80
CA ALA A 334 -0.81 -26.61 -7.74
C ALA A 334 0.72 -26.52 -7.80
N TYR A 335 1.40 -27.54 -7.28
CA TYR A 335 2.84 -27.72 -7.39
C TYR A 335 3.15 -28.48 -8.67
N VAL A 336 4.02 -27.92 -9.50
CA VAL A 336 4.39 -28.47 -10.80
C VAL A 336 5.90 -28.52 -10.93
N THR A 337 6.43 -29.71 -11.15
CA THR A 337 7.83 -29.93 -11.53
C THR A 337 7.92 -30.05 -13.04
N ILE A 338 8.73 -29.21 -13.66
CA ILE A 338 9.03 -29.21 -15.09
C ILE A 338 10.46 -29.69 -15.26
N SER A 339 10.67 -30.74 -16.04
CA SER A 339 11.99 -31.34 -16.24
C SER A 339 12.37 -31.31 -17.71
N ASN A 340 13.60 -30.89 -18.00
CA ASN A 340 14.22 -31.06 -19.30
C ASN A 340 14.82 -32.46 -19.39
N SER A 341 14.32 -33.28 -20.30
CA SER A 341 14.73 -34.68 -20.43
C SER A 341 16.19 -34.84 -20.91
N ALA A 342 16.83 -33.79 -21.43
CA ALA A 342 18.17 -33.86 -22.02
C ALA A 342 19.32 -33.62 -21.03
N ASN A 343 19.13 -32.81 -19.99
CA ASN A 343 20.21 -32.34 -19.13
C ASN A 343 19.89 -32.37 -17.63
N SER A 344 18.83 -33.09 -17.23
CA SER A 344 18.36 -33.22 -15.84
C SER A 344 17.96 -31.91 -15.16
N ASP A 345 17.93 -30.78 -15.89
CA ASP A 345 17.48 -29.51 -15.34
C ASP A 345 16.00 -29.62 -14.96
N THR A 346 15.70 -29.26 -13.71
CA THR A 346 14.33 -29.25 -13.20
C THR A 346 13.99 -27.89 -12.62
N ILE A 347 12.75 -27.46 -12.84
CA ILE A 347 12.16 -26.30 -12.18
C ILE A 347 10.94 -26.76 -11.40
N ASN A 348 10.91 -26.46 -10.11
CA ASN A 348 9.71 -26.56 -9.31
C ASN A 348 9.00 -25.21 -9.34
N SER A 349 7.74 -25.24 -9.71
CA SER A 349 6.87 -24.07 -9.81
C SER A 349 5.58 -24.32 -9.06
N LEU A 350 4.90 -23.24 -8.71
CA LEU A 350 3.57 -23.33 -8.15
C LEU A 350 2.66 -22.26 -8.74
N THR A 351 1.38 -22.58 -8.78
CA THR A 351 0.33 -21.60 -9.02
C THR A 351 -0.78 -21.85 -8.02
N SER A 352 -1.58 -20.82 -7.72
CA SER A 352 -2.66 -20.94 -6.74
C SER A 352 -3.99 -20.61 -7.38
N PHE A 353 -5.03 -21.25 -6.86
CA PHE A 353 -6.40 -20.93 -7.20
C PHE A 353 -7.28 -21.04 -5.96
N LYS A 354 -8.43 -20.41 -6.02
CA LYS A 354 -9.41 -20.41 -4.95
C LYS A 354 -10.67 -21.12 -5.44
N VAL A 355 -11.16 -22.06 -4.65
CA VAL A 355 -12.52 -22.58 -4.82
C VAL A 355 -13.42 -21.72 -3.93
N GLU A 356 -14.37 -21.04 -4.55
CA GLU A 356 -15.25 -20.10 -3.91
C GLU A 356 -16.58 -20.02 -4.67
N ASP A 357 -17.69 -20.23 -3.97
CA ASP A 357 -19.01 -20.25 -4.59
C ASP A 357 -19.74 -18.90 -4.51
N TRP A 358 -19.21 -17.93 -3.76
CA TRP A 358 -19.83 -16.61 -3.58
C TRP A 358 -18.81 -15.49 -3.35
N THR A 359 -19.19 -14.23 -3.49
CA THR A 359 -18.33 -13.05 -3.32
C THR A 359 -19.03 -11.98 -2.48
N LEU A 360 -18.27 -11.13 -1.79
CA LEU A 360 -18.77 -9.94 -1.12
C LEU A 360 -18.24 -8.71 -1.85
N SER A 361 -19.11 -7.80 -2.28
CA SER A 361 -18.72 -6.48 -2.77
C SER A 361 -19.41 -5.39 -1.97
N VAL A 362 -18.72 -4.27 -1.78
CA VAL A 362 -19.24 -3.11 -1.05
C VAL A 362 -19.08 -1.89 -1.95
N ASN A 363 -20.15 -1.13 -2.11
CA ASN A 363 -20.17 0.08 -2.90
C ASN A 363 -20.75 1.22 -2.07
N LYS A 364 -20.37 2.46 -2.36
CA LYS A 364 -21.16 3.61 -1.92
C LYS A 364 -22.53 3.59 -2.59
N LYS A 365 -23.55 4.10 -1.90
CA LYS A 365 -24.87 4.28 -2.50
C LYS A 365 -24.78 5.17 -3.75
N SER A 366 -25.56 4.87 -4.78
CA SER A 366 -25.50 5.64 -6.04
C SER A 366 -26.00 7.08 -5.88
N SER A 367 -26.91 7.32 -4.94
CA SER A 367 -27.46 8.65 -4.64
C SER A 367 -27.55 8.90 -3.13
N GLY A 368 -27.26 10.14 -2.71
CA GLY A 368 -27.32 10.54 -1.30
C GLY A 368 -26.40 9.71 -0.40
N SER A 369 -25.23 9.31 -0.91
CA SER A 369 -24.26 8.49 -0.19
C SER A 369 -23.48 9.23 0.87
N GLY A 370 -23.47 10.56 0.84
CA GLY A 370 -22.70 11.41 1.74
C GLY A 370 -21.21 11.53 1.39
N PHE A 371 -20.74 10.83 0.35
CA PHE A 371 -19.41 11.01 -0.21
C PHE A 371 -19.43 12.11 -1.27
N GLU A 372 -18.40 12.96 -1.28
CA GLU A 372 -18.27 14.08 -2.22
C GLU A 372 -17.73 13.59 -3.57
N TYR A 373 -16.65 12.80 -3.54
CA TYR A 373 -16.10 12.08 -4.69
C TYR A 373 -15.48 10.77 -4.21
N GLU A 374 -15.52 9.73 -5.06
CA GLU A 374 -15.05 8.38 -4.70
C GLU A 374 -15.48 7.98 -3.27
N HIS A 375 -14.53 7.73 -2.36
CA HIS A 375 -14.75 7.45 -0.94
C HIS A 375 -14.21 8.57 -0.03
N SER A 376 -14.28 9.81 -0.50
CA SER A 376 -13.92 11.00 0.26
C SER A 376 -15.18 11.72 0.78
N ALA A 377 -15.14 12.20 2.01
CA ALA A 377 -16.28 12.87 2.65
C ALA A 377 -15.84 13.98 3.61
N PHE A 378 -16.71 14.96 3.84
CA PHE A 378 -16.50 15.94 4.90
C PHE A 378 -16.75 15.35 6.30
N PRO A 379 -16.16 15.94 7.35
CA PRO A 379 -16.43 15.61 8.74
C PRO A 379 -17.94 15.56 9.06
N ASN A 380 -18.34 14.59 9.90
CA ASN A 380 -19.71 14.37 10.36
C ASN A 380 -20.78 14.13 9.28
N LYS A 381 -20.41 13.94 8.00
CA LYS A 381 -21.39 13.56 6.99
C LYS A 381 -21.87 12.13 7.22
N THR A 382 -23.18 11.90 7.09
CA THR A 382 -23.73 10.54 7.12
C THR A 382 -23.40 9.83 5.81
N LEU A 383 -22.59 8.78 5.91
CA LEU A 383 -22.14 7.95 4.81
C LEU A 383 -23.02 6.72 4.67
N LYS A 384 -23.41 6.40 3.44
CA LYS A 384 -24.28 5.25 3.12
C LYS A 384 -23.59 4.33 2.13
N LEU A 385 -23.51 3.06 2.51
CA LEU A 385 -22.90 2.00 1.69
C LEU A 385 -23.89 0.84 1.51
N GLU A 386 -23.65 0.09 0.44
CA GLU A 386 -24.41 -1.07 0.01
C GLU A 386 -23.46 -2.27 -0.14
N ALA A 387 -23.76 -3.35 0.57
CA ALA A 387 -23.04 -4.62 0.50
C ALA A 387 -23.87 -5.67 -0.26
N TYR A 388 -23.19 -6.42 -1.13
CA TYR A 388 -23.78 -7.42 -2.01
C TYR A 388 -23.03 -8.75 -1.86
N PRO A 389 -23.45 -9.64 -0.94
CA PRO A 389 -23.00 -11.02 -0.95
C PRO A 389 -23.70 -11.77 -2.09
N LYS A 390 -22.97 -12.23 -3.10
CA LYS A 390 -23.54 -12.84 -4.32
C LYS A 390 -22.97 -14.22 -4.60
N TYR A 391 -23.81 -15.18 -4.98
CA TYR A 391 -23.35 -16.45 -5.53
C TYR A 391 -22.68 -16.24 -6.88
N ARG A 392 -21.51 -16.84 -7.10
CA ARG A 392 -20.78 -16.73 -8.37
C ARG A 392 -21.44 -17.53 -9.49
N GLY A 393 -22.07 -18.66 -9.16
CA GLY A 393 -22.67 -19.55 -10.15
C GLY A 393 -23.89 -18.97 -10.87
N ASN A 394 -24.64 -18.07 -10.22
CA ASN A 394 -25.87 -17.50 -10.78
C ASN A 394 -26.04 -15.98 -10.56
N GLY A 395 -25.11 -15.32 -9.85
CA GLY A 395 -25.15 -13.88 -9.56
C GLY A 395 -26.15 -13.43 -8.49
N SER A 396 -27.00 -14.33 -7.98
CA SER A 396 -28.05 -14.00 -7.02
C SER A 396 -27.48 -13.58 -5.66
N VAL A 397 -28.16 -12.64 -5.00
CA VAL A 397 -27.74 -12.12 -3.69
C VAL A 397 -28.17 -13.08 -2.58
N ILE A 398 -27.26 -13.32 -1.63
CA ILE A 398 -27.48 -14.16 -0.45
C ILE A 398 -28.33 -13.38 0.55
N ASN A 399 -29.60 -13.76 0.71
CA ASN A 399 -30.56 -13.07 1.58
C ASN A 399 -30.73 -13.77 2.94
N ASN A 400 -30.73 -12.98 4.02
CA ASN A 400 -31.26 -13.28 5.36
C ASN A 400 -30.64 -14.44 6.17
N THR A 401 -29.44 -14.90 5.84
CA THR A 401 -28.77 -16.02 6.57
C THR A 401 -27.43 -15.67 7.20
N GLY A 402 -26.99 -14.41 7.14
CA GLY A 402 -25.65 -14.03 7.60
C GLY A 402 -25.58 -12.77 8.44
N ASN A 403 -24.51 -12.67 9.22
CA ASN A 403 -24.21 -11.58 10.14
C ASN A 403 -23.15 -10.66 9.55
N PHE A 404 -23.37 -9.35 9.66
CA PHE A 404 -22.36 -8.35 9.33
C PHE A 404 -21.67 -7.84 10.60
N SER A 405 -20.36 -7.63 10.51
CA SER A 405 -19.57 -6.91 11.50
C SER A 405 -18.77 -5.84 10.78
N ILE A 406 -19.05 -4.58 11.06
CA ILE A 406 -18.48 -3.45 10.32
C ILE A 406 -17.74 -2.55 11.29
N TYR A 407 -16.50 -2.21 10.97
CA TYR A 407 -15.62 -1.40 11.78
C TYR A 407 -15.03 -0.27 10.95
N LEU A 408 -14.95 0.92 11.54
CA LEU A 408 -14.14 2.01 11.02
C LEU A 408 -12.85 2.08 11.83
N LYS A 409 -11.71 2.03 11.15
CA LYS A 409 -10.39 2.10 11.76
C LYS A 409 -9.58 3.30 11.25
N ASP A 410 -8.69 3.84 12.07
CA ASP A 410 -7.67 4.80 11.61
C ASP A 410 -6.51 4.10 10.87
N ASP A 411 -5.55 4.90 10.42
CA ASP A 411 -4.30 4.48 9.79
C ASP A 411 -3.39 3.62 10.68
N LEU A 412 -3.61 3.64 12.01
CA LEU A 412 -2.89 2.86 13.02
C LEU A 412 -3.69 1.63 13.52
N ASP A 413 -4.70 1.22 12.75
CA ASP A 413 -5.61 0.09 13.00
C ASP A 413 -6.40 0.20 14.32
N ASN A 414 -6.52 1.40 14.91
CA ASN A 414 -7.40 1.63 16.05
C ASN A 414 -8.85 1.61 15.59
N SER A 415 -9.69 0.81 16.25
CA SER A 415 -11.13 0.83 16.01
C SER A 415 -11.73 2.12 16.59
N ILE A 416 -12.32 2.93 15.72
CA ILE A 416 -12.95 4.22 16.08
C ILE A 416 -14.46 4.03 16.28
N LEU A 417 -15.07 3.19 15.44
CA LEU A 417 -16.50 2.95 15.46
C LEU A 417 -16.78 1.49 15.09
N ALA A 418 -17.62 0.82 15.88
CA ALA A 418 -18.25 -0.43 15.50
C ALA A 418 -19.68 -0.16 15.06
N ILE A 419 -20.07 -0.65 13.89
CA ILE A 419 -21.40 -0.46 13.30
C ILE A 419 -22.11 -1.80 13.32
N THR A 420 -23.24 -1.86 14.03
CA THR A 420 -23.99 -3.10 14.27
C THR A 420 -25.26 -3.21 13.43
N ASN A 421 -25.74 -2.12 12.83
CA ASN A 421 -27.03 -2.08 12.18
C ASN A 421 -26.86 -2.16 10.66
N VAL A 422 -27.07 -3.36 10.13
CA VAL A 422 -27.17 -3.61 8.69
C VAL A 422 -28.59 -4.02 8.37
N SER A 423 -29.22 -3.37 7.39
CA SER A 423 -30.60 -3.64 6.98
C SER A 423 -30.64 -4.19 5.57
N TRP A 424 -31.42 -5.25 5.35
CA TRP A 424 -31.75 -5.69 4.00
C TRP A 424 -32.66 -4.65 3.31
N ASN A 425 -32.30 -4.27 2.10
CA ASN A 425 -33.11 -3.42 1.23
C ASN A 425 -33.41 -4.16 -0.07
N ALA A 426 -34.67 -4.53 -0.30
CA ALA A 426 -35.08 -5.25 -1.51
C ALA A 426 -35.12 -4.34 -2.77
N SER A 427 -35.08 -3.02 -2.60
CA SER A 427 -35.22 -2.03 -3.68
C SER A 427 -33.89 -1.58 -4.28
N CYS A 428 -32.74 -1.91 -3.67
CA CYS A 428 -31.44 -1.65 -4.29
C CYS A 428 -31.08 -2.75 -5.29
N GLY A 429 -30.81 -2.35 -6.52
CA GLY A 429 -30.53 -3.27 -7.64
C GLY A 429 -31.73 -4.16 -7.99
N LYS A 430 -31.47 -5.24 -8.74
CA LYS A 430 -32.52 -6.23 -9.13
C LYS A 430 -32.72 -7.33 -8.09
N ASP A 431 -31.68 -7.63 -7.30
CA ASP A 431 -31.63 -8.78 -6.40
C ASP A 431 -31.64 -8.38 -4.91
N GLY A 432 -31.78 -7.08 -4.61
CA GLY A 432 -31.62 -6.51 -3.27
C GLY A 432 -30.15 -6.34 -2.84
N CYS A 433 -29.94 -5.70 -1.69
CA CYS A 433 -28.64 -5.46 -1.08
C CYS A 433 -28.75 -5.24 0.43
N TYR A 434 -27.62 -5.19 1.12
CA TYR A 434 -27.54 -4.83 2.52
C TYR A 434 -27.04 -3.40 2.66
N GLU A 435 -27.80 -2.54 3.34
CA GLU A 435 -27.43 -1.16 3.57
C GLU A 435 -26.94 -0.96 4.99
N PHE A 436 -25.93 -0.11 5.14
CA PHE A 436 -25.49 0.39 6.42
C PHE A 436 -25.02 1.82 6.27
N ASN A 437 -25.04 2.55 7.39
CA ASN A 437 -24.61 3.93 7.42
C ASN A 437 -23.87 4.24 8.71
N PHE A 438 -23.05 5.27 8.66
CA PHE A 438 -22.34 5.83 9.80
C PHE A 438 -21.98 7.28 9.53
N SER A 439 -21.65 8.03 10.59
CA SER A 439 -21.15 9.39 10.44
C SER A 439 -19.63 9.37 10.23
N ALA A 440 -19.16 10.08 9.20
CA ALA A 440 -17.74 10.32 9.00
C ALA A 440 -17.13 10.94 10.27
N PRO A 441 -15.93 10.50 10.69
CA PRO A 441 -15.23 11.10 11.84
C PRO A 441 -15.04 12.61 11.72
N ASN A 442 -14.83 13.27 12.87
CA ASN A 442 -14.55 14.71 12.94
C ASN A 442 -13.17 15.08 12.39
N ASN A 443 -12.18 14.21 12.61
CA ASN A 443 -10.80 14.49 12.27
C ASN A 443 -10.55 14.16 10.79
N THR A 444 -9.82 15.02 10.10
CA THR A 444 -9.34 14.72 8.76
C THR A 444 -8.29 13.63 8.77
N GLY A 445 -8.21 12.88 7.67
CA GLY A 445 -7.25 11.80 7.51
C GLY A 445 -7.81 10.59 6.77
N THR A 446 -7.00 9.54 6.73
CA THR A 446 -7.33 8.28 6.05
C THR A 446 -7.86 7.26 7.06
N TYR A 447 -8.93 6.59 6.67
CA TYR A 447 -9.61 5.58 7.48
C TYR A 447 -9.85 4.31 6.65
N LEU A 448 -10.01 3.18 7.36
CA LEU A 448 -10.33 1.89 6.77
C LEU A 448 -11.70 1.42 7.26
N ILE A 449 -12.62 1.23 6.32
CA ILE A 449 -13.91 0.58 6.56
C ILE A 449 -13.70 -0.91 6.38
N HIS A 450 -13.73 -1.67 7.47
CA HIS A 450 -13.60 -3.13 7.47
C HIS A 450 -14.96 -3.78 7.66
N ILE A 451 -15.43 -4.54 6.67
CA ILE A 451 -16.76 -5.14 6.63
C ILE A 451 -16.60 -6.64 6.56
N ASN A 452 -17.03 -7.37 7.57
CA ASN A 452 -17.07 -8.82 7.59
C ASN A 452 -18.51 -9.31 7.46
N TYR A 453 -18.78 -10.25 6.56
CA TYR A 453 -20.04 -10.96 6.42
C TYR A 453 -19.82 -12.44 6.69
N THR A 454 -20.61 -13.02 7.58
CA THR A 454 -20.54 -14.44 7.96
C THR A 454 -21.87 -15.12 7.71
N SER A 455 -21.92 -16.16 6.88
CA SER A 455 -23.11 -17.01 6.66
C SER A 455 -22.72 -18.47 6.76
N SER A 456 -23.45 -19.26 7.56
CA SER A 456 -23.37 -20.74 7.58
C SER A 456 -21.93 -21.30 7.56
N SER A 457 -21.06 -20.82 8.45
CA SER A 457 -19.62 -21.12 8.61
C SER A 457 -18.63 -20.47 7.63
N LEU A 458 -19.09 -19.72 6.64
CA LEU A 458 -18.25 -18.98 5.70
C LEU A 458 -18.20 -17.51 6.08
N SER A 459 -16.99 -16.97 6.30
CA SER A 459 -16.75 -15.55 6.61
C SER A 459 -16.00 -14.89 5.44
N ARG A 460 -16.37 -13.65 5.11
CA ARG A 460 -15.65 -12.81 4.15
C ARG A 460 -15.56 -11.40 4.66
N PHE A 461 -14.38 -10.82 4.54
CA PHE A 461 -14.20 -9.41 4.78
C PHE A 461 -13.85 -8.65 3.50
N VAL A 462 -14.26 -7.38 3.47
CA VAL A 462 -13.87 -6.37 2.49
C VAL A 462 -13.34 -5.18 3.28
N THR A 463 -12.21 -4.63 2.85
CA THR A 463 -11.66 -3.39 3.39
C THR A 463 -11.76 -2.31 2.33
N GLN A 464 -12.39 -1.18 2.66
CA GLN A 464 -12.50 0.00 1.80
C GLN A 464 -11.79 1.17 2.45
N ARG A 465 -10.90 1.86 1.71
CA ARG A 465 -10.28 3.09 2.18
C ARG A 465 -11.24 4.27 2.02
N MET A 466 -11.25 5.15 3.01
CA MET A 466 -12.05 6.38 3.05
C MET A 466 -11.18 7.55 3.49
N HIS A 467 -11.41 8.72 2.91
CA HIS A 467 -10.72 9.96 3.31
C HIS A 467 -11.72 10.95 3.92
N VAL A 468 -11.42 11.45 5.11
CA VAL A 468 -12.12 12.61 5.67
C VAL A 468 -11.31 13.85 5.31
N ILE A 469 -11.91 14.72 4.51
CA ILE A 469 -11.29 15.90 3.91
C ILE A 469 -11.97 17.17 4.41
N THR A 470 -11.28 18.31 4.39
CA THR A 470 -11.88 19.60 4.75
C THR A 470 -12.50 20.32 3.56
N SER A 471 -11.95 20.11 2.36
CA SER A 471 -12.26 20.87 1.15
C SER A 471 -12.14 19.98 -0.08
N VAL A 472 -12.86 20.35 -1.14
CA VAL A 472 -12.78 19.74 -2.47
C VAL A 472 -12.35 20.82 -3.45
N MET A 473 -11.54 20.46 -4.44
CA MET A 473 -11.14 21.32 -5.54
C MET A 473 -11.49 20.68 -6.87
N SER A 474 -11.89 21.50 -7.83
CA SER A 474 -12.01 21.16 -9.25
C SER A 474 -11.20 22.12 -10.10
N ALA A 475 -10.75 21.64 -11.26
CA ALA A 475 -10.03 22.45 -12.23
C ALA A 475 -10.63 22.27 -13.62
N GLN A 476 -10.78 23.37 -14.36
CA GLN A 476 -11.36 23.38 -15.70
C GLN A 476 -10.51 24.25 -16.63
N SER A 477 -10.22 23.77 -17.84
CA SER A 477 -9.61 24.60 -18.88
C SER A 477 -10.61 25.62 -19.44
N VAL A 478 -10.18 26.87 -19.47
CA VAL A 478 -11.02 28.03 -19.82
C VAL A 478 -10.28 28.99 -20.75
N ASN A 479 -11.02 29.90 -21.38
CA ASN A 479 -10.45 31.05 -22.08
C ASN A 479 -10.11 32.17 -21.07
N LYS A 480 -9.56 33.29 -21.57
CA LYS A 480 -9.20 34.45 -20.73
C LYS A 480 -10.39 35.00 -19.94
N ASP A 481 -11.59 34.93 -20.52
CA ASP A 481 -12.82 35.50 -19.97
C ASP A 481 -13.47 34.55 -18.95
N GLY A 482 -13.09 33.27 -18.93
CA GLY A 482 -13.55 32.24 -18.00
C GLY A 482 -14.50 31.20 -18.62
N ASP A 483 -14.82 31.29 -19.91
CA ASP A 483 -15.65 30.27 -20.56
C ASP A 483 -14.85 28.99 -20.79
N ILE A 484 -15.50 27.84 -20.68
CA ILE A 484 -14.88 26.53 -20.92
C ILE A 484 -14.25 26.50 -22.32
N LYS A 485 -12.97 26.16 -22.38
CA LYS A 485 -12.21 26.03 -23.63
C LYS A 485 -11.25 24.86 -23.48
N GLU A 486 -11.46 23.82 -24.30
CA GLU A 486 -10.59 22.64 -24.27
C GLU A 486 -9.49 22.68 -25.35
N LEU A 487 -9.67 23.44 -26.44
CA LEU A 487 -8.73 23.50 -27.57
C LEU A 487 -8.03 24.87 -27.66
N PHE A 488 -6.71 24.88 -27.55
CA PHE A 488 -5.87 26.07 -27.55
C PHE A 488 -4.91 26.07 -28.74
N GLY A 489 -4.62 27.24 -29.28
CA GLY A 489 -3.57 27.43 -30.27
C GLY A 489 -2.17 27.43 -29.66
N THR A 490 -1.15 27.15 -30.47
CA THR A 490 0.26 27.27 -30.04
C THR A 490 0.67 28.70 -29.69
N ASN A 491 -0.06 29.69 -30.21
CA ASN A 491 0.14 31.11 -29.91
C ASN A 491 -0.90 31.66 -28.91
N GLU A 492 -1.54 30.79 -28.13
CA GLU A 492 -2.49 31.18 -27.09
C GLU A 492 -1.99 30.79 -25.70
N TYR A 493 -2.45 31.53 -24.68
CA TYR A 493 -2.31 31.08 -23.30
C TYR A 493 -3.40 30.07 -22.98
N VAL A 494 -3.03 29.04 -22.22
CA VAL A 494 -3.98 28.15 -21.59
C VAL A 494 -4.30 28.73 -20.21
N PHE A 495 -5.59 28.84 -19.91
CA PHE A 495 -6.07 29.26 -18.60
C PHE A 495 -6.78 28.10 -17.94
N LEU A 496 -6.54 27.92 -16.65
CA LEU A 496 -7.21 26.89 -15.84
C LEU A 496 -7.89 27.59 -14.67
N SER A 497 -9.21 27.49 -14.61
CA SER A 497 -9.99 27.98 -13.48
C SER A 497 -10.01 26.94 -12.39
N LEU A 498 -9.77 27.37 -11.15
CA LEU A 498 -9.90 26.54 -9.97
C LEU A 498 -11.15 26.96 -9.21
N ASP A 499 -11.97 25.99 -8.86
CA ASP A 499 -13.11 26.18 -7.99
C ASP A 499 -13.02 25.18 -6.84
N GLY A 500 -13.56 25.55 -5.68
CA GLY A 500 -13.58 24.65 -4.54
C GLY A 500 -14.69 24.97 -3.58
N TYR A 501 -14.98 24.02 -2.70
CA TYR A 501 -15.95 24.18 -1.63
C TYR A 501 -15.53 23.37 -0.41
N ASN A 502 -16.11 23.69 0.75
CA ASN A 502 -15.88 22.97 2.00
C ASN A 502 -17.22 22.64 2.68
N SER A 503 -17.16 22.02 3.85
CA SER A 503 -18.37 21.62 4.59
C SER A 503 -19.31 22.78 4.98
N THR A 504 -18.81 24.02 4.98
CA THR A 504 -19.51 25.23 5.46
C THR A 504 -19.77 26.29 4.38
N SER A 505 -19.06 26.23 3.25
CA SER A 505 -19.12 27.22 2.18
C SER A 505 -19.17 26.51 0.83
N THR A 506 -20.06 26.96 -0.05
CA THR A 506 -20.21 26.47 -1.42
C THR A 506 -19.10 26.95 -2.35
N GLU A 507 -18.34 27.96 -1.93
CA GLU A 507 -17.18 28.49 -2.64
C GLU A 507 -16.07 28.79 -1.63
N ILE A 508 -14.84 28.39 -1.93
CA ILE A 508 -13.64 28.80 -1.19
C ILE A 508 -12.65 29.43 -2.15
N ASN A 509 -11.98 30.49 -1.68
CA ASN A 509 -10.85 31.08 -2.40
C ASN A 509 -9.56 30.42 -1.93
N PHE A 510 -8.79 29.90 -2.87
CA PHE A 510 -7.45 29.38 -2.60
C PHE A 510 -6.45 30.54 -2.50
N SER A 511 -5.61 30.52 -1.47
CA SER A 511 -4.52 31.50 -1.27
C SER A 511 -3.41 31.32 -2.29
N ASP A 512 -3.16 30.07 -2.67
CA ASP A 512 -2.06 29.61 -3.49
C ASP A 512 -2.52 28.42 -4.34
N ALA A 513 -1.87 28.25 -5.49
CA ALA A 513 -2.00 27.07 -6.32
C ALA A 513 -0.67 26.77 -7.00
N ASP A 514 -0.40 25.48 -7.21
CA ASP A 514 0.85 24.97 -7.77
C ASP A 514 0.55 24.00 -8.91
N VAL A 515 1.17 24.24 -10.07
CA VAL A 515 1.17 23.29 -11.19
C VAL A 515 2.25 22.25 -10.92
N PHE A 516 1.80 21.08 -10.49
CA PHE A 516 2.71 20.03 -10.07
C PHE A 516 3.29 19.26 -11.25
N SER A 517 2.44 18.80 -12.17
CA SER A 517 2.88 18.00 -13.33
C SER A 517 1.96 18.22 -14.51
N ILE A 518 2.57 18.29 -15.71
CA ILE A 518 1.89 18.33 -16.99
C ILE A 518 2.41 17.17 -17.82
N THR A 519 1.52 16.29 -18.25
CA THR A 519 1.84 15.07 -18.97
C THR A 519 1.15 15.07 -20.34
N TYR A 520 1.92 14.83 -21.40
CA TYR A 520 1.40 14.67 -22.75
C TYR A 520 0.77 13.29 -22.96
N MET A 521 -0.11 13.13 -23.96
CA MET A 521 -0.86 11.88 -24.22
C MET A 521 -0.01 10.60 -24.31
N ASN A 522 1.28 10.73 -24.66
CA ASN A 522 2.24 9.62 -24.72
C ASN A 522 2.95 9.34 -23.37
N ARG A 523 2.48 9.97 -22.29
CA ARG A 523 3.05 9.97 -20.93
C ARG A 523 4.39 10.67 -20.77
N THR A 524 4.82 11.49 -21.74
CA THR A 524 5.99 12.37 -21.57
C THR A 524 5.61 13.55 -20.66
N GLU A 525 6.36 13.72 -19.58
CA GLU A 525 6.20 14.84 -18.65
C GLU A 525 6.92 16.10 -19.15
N PHE A 526 6.29 17.25 -18.97
CA PHE A 526 6.81 18.55 -19.34
C PHE A 526 7.16 19.36 -18.09
N SER A 527 8.39 19.86 -18.04
CA SER A 527 8.83 20.74 -16.95
C SER A 527 8.33 22.16 -17.19
N TYR A 528 7.50 22.64 -16.27
CA TYR A 528 6.96 23.99 -16.24
C TYR A 528 7.56 24.74 -15.04
N SER A 529 8.08 25.94 -15.25
CA SER A 529 8.62 26.79 -14.17
C SER A 529 7.61 27.83 -13.72
N GLU A 530 7.39 27.96 -12.42
CA GLU A 530 6.60 29.07 -11.87
C GLU A 530 7.29 30.41 -12.16
N VAL A 531 6.52 31.42 -12.56
CA VAL A 531 6.98 32.81 -12.58
C VAL A 531 6.16 33.64 -11.62
N GLY A 532 6.80 34.58 -10.92
CA GLY A 532 6.18 35.30 -9.79
C GLY A 532 5.06 36.28 -10.14
N ASN A 533 4.62 36.38 -11.40
CA ASN A 533 3.49 37.23 -11.79
C ASN A 533 2.76 36.64 -13.02
N PHE A 534 1.43 36.69 -12.99
CA PHE A 534 0.52 36.30 -14.08
C PHE A 534 0.83 36.98 -15.42
N GLU A 535 1.29 38.24 -15.39
CA GLU A 535 1.67 38.98 -16.60
C GLU A 535 3.07 38.62 -17.13
N ALA A 536 3.88 37.89 -16.35
CA ALA A 536 5.24 37.49 -16.76
C ALA A 536 5.24 36.26 -17.68
N ILE A 537 4.11 35.56 -17.83
CA ILE A 537 3.99 34.43 -18.77
C ILE A 537 4.08 34.96 -20.19
N ASN A 538 5.04 34.43 -20.96
CA ASN A 538 5.37 34.93 -22.30
C ASN A 538 5.31 33.79 -23.34
N LEU A 539 4.47 33.98 -24.37
CA LEU A 539 4.31 33.04 -25.49
C LEU A 539 5.53 33.00 -26.43
N SER A 540 6.35 34.05 -26.48
CA SER A 540 7.47 34.11 -27.41
C SER A 540 8.66 33.23 -27.00
N ASN A 541 8.73 32.81 -25.73
CA ASN A 541 9.82 32.00 -25.19
C ASN A 541 9.45 30.52 -25.16
N SER A 542 9.42 29.88 -26.33
CA SER A 542 8.97 28.49 -26.45
C SER A 542 9.90 27.43 -25.86
N SER A 543 11.11 27.81 -25.46
CA SER A 543 12.04 26.90 -24.77
C SER A 543 11.80 26.81 -23.28
N ASN A 544 11.09 27.80 -22.69
CA ASN A 544 10.83 27.87 -21.25
C ASN A 544 9.31 27.85 -21.02
N LEU A 545 8.78 26.64 -20.78
CA LEU A 545 7.40 26.49 -20.36
C LEU A 545 7.25 27.03 -18.95
N SER A 546 6.25 27.87 -18.74
CA SER A 546 6.04 28.61 -17.50
C SER A 546 4.57 28.71 -17.14
N TRP A 547 4.31 28.84 -15.86
CA TRP A 547 2.97 29.02 -15.31
C TRP A 547 2.98 30.05 -14.18
N ALA A 548 1.82 30.65 -13.92
CA ALA A 548 1.62 31.59 -12.82
C ALA A 548 0.20 31.49 -12.28
N TRP A 549 0.07 31.71 -10.98
CA TRP A 549 -1.20 31.72 -10.25
C TRP A 549 -1.72 33.15 -10.03
N ASN A 550 -3.04 33.33 -10.10
CA ASN A 550 -3.74 34.55 -9.70
C ASN A 550 -4.85 34.21 -8.72
N SER A 551 -4.59 34.45 -7.43
CA SER A 551 -5.54 34.20 -6.34
C SER A 551 -6.80 35.07 -6.41
N SER A 552 -6.73 36.28 -6.95
CA SER A 552 -7.92 37.13 -7.09
C SER A 552 -8.89 36.62 -8.15
N GLN A 553 -8.37 35.95 -9.18
CA GLN A 553 -9.17 35.38 -10.27
C GLN A 553 -9.44 33.89 -10.10
N GLN A 554 -8.80 33.24 -9.12
CA GLN A 554 -8.75 31.79 -8.96
C GLN A 554 -8.34 31.07 -10.26
N LYS A 555 -7.33 31.60 -10.97
CA LYS A 555 -6.89 31.10 -12.28
C LYS A 555 -5.39 30.87 -12.35
N ILE A 556 -5.00 29.81 -13.04
CA ILE A 556 -3.64 29.55 -13.51
C ILE A 556 -3.55 29.96 -14.97
N LYS A 557 -2.46 30.62 -15.35
CA LYS A 557 -2.10 30.92 -16.75
C LYS A 557 -0.79 30.22 -17.08
N LEU A 558 -0.78 29.54 -18.21
CA LEU A 558 0.39 28.84 -18.73
C LEU A 558 0.56 29.08 -20.23
N ASN A 559 1.80 29.05 -20.71
CA ASN A 559 2.06 29.06 -22.14
C ASN A 559 1.84 27.65 -22.73
N ALA A 560 1.16 27.59 -23.89
CA ALA A 560 0.91 26.33 -24.57
C ALA A 560 2.21 25.73 -25.12
N PRO A 561 2.46 24.41 -24.99
CA PRO A 561 3.56 23.76 -25.68
C PRO A 561 3.41 23.88 -27.20
N LYS A 562 4.53 23.97 -27.93
CA LYS A 562 4.49 23.94 -29.41
C LYS A 562 4.10 22.58 -29.98
N PHE A 563 4.22 21.54 -29.18
CA PHE A 563 3.79 20.19 -29.55
C PHE A 563 2.27 20.14 -29.41
N GLY A 564 1.58 19.86 -30.52
CA GLY A 564 0.14 19.69 -30.49
C GLY A 564 -0.28 18.40 -29.78
N GLY A 565 -1.50 18.37 -29.25
CA GLY A 565 -2.17 17.20 -28.72
C GLY A 565 -2.74 17.41 -27.30
N LEU A 566 -3.10 16.31 -26.63
CA LEU A 566 -3.75 16.31 -25.32
C LEU A 566 -2.72 16.34 -24.19
N TYR A 567 -2.98 17.19 -23.21
CA TYR A 567 -2.18 17.36 -22.01
C TYR A 567 -3.07 17.18 -20.78
N ASP A 568 -2.63 16.30 -19.88
CA ASP A 568 -3.20 16.15 -18.54
C ASP A 568 -2.38 16.99 -17.55
N ILE A 569 -3.05 17.73 -16.68
CA ILE A 569 -2.40 18.57 -15.67
C ILE A 569 -2.90 18.22 -14.27
N TYR A 570 -1.97 18.21 -13.33
CA TYR A 570 -2.21 18.06 -11.90
C TYR A 570 -1.88 19.36 -11.18
N ILE A 571 -2.83 19.81 -10.37
CA ILE A 571 -2.78 21.11 -9.69
C ILE A 571 -3.04 20.88 -8.21
N PHE A 572 -2.24 21.52 -7.37
CA PHE A 572 -2.46 21.62 -5.95
C PHE A 572 -2.88 23.03 -5.56
N ALA A 573 -3.59 23.17 -4.45
CA ALA A 573 -3.91 24.46 -3.85
C ALA A 573 -3.94 24.37 -2.32
N ASP A 574 -4.01 25.53 -1.68
CA ASP A 574 -4.09 25.68 -0.22
C ASP A 574 -2.93 24.95 0.49
N ASN A 575 -1.70 25.33 0.13
CA ASN A 575 -0.46 24.73 0.62
C ASN A 575 -0.38 23.21 0.41
N GLN A 576 -0.78 22.77 -0.79
CA GLN A 576 -0.82 21.36 -1.21
C GLN A 576 -1.76 20.45 -0.38
N THR A 577 -2.77 21.03 0.28
CA THR A 577 -3.74 20.26 1.05
C THR A 577 -4.92 19.75 0.21
N VAL A 578 -5.18 20.37 -0.94
CA VAL A 578 -6.17 19.90 -1.92
C VAL A 578 -5.58 19.82 -3.32
N GLY A 579 -6.07 18.85 -4.11
CA GLY A 579 -5.60 18.59 -5.46
C GLY A 579 -6.74 18.38 -6.45
N ALA A 580 -6.50 18.76 -7.70
CA ALA A 580 -7.40 18.50 -8.83
C ALA A 580 -6.59 18.13 -10.07
N SER A 581 -7.26 17.50 -11.02
CA SER A 581 -6.70 17.25 -12.34
C SER A 581 -7.64 17.76 -13.42
N THR A 582 -7.07 18.32 -14.47
CA THR A 582 -7.82 18.73 -15.66
C THR A 582 -7.02 18.43 -16.91
N ARG A 583 -7.57 18.78 -18.06
CA ARG A 583 -6.92 18.56 -19.35
C ARG A 583 -7.13 19.72 -20.29
N PHE A 584 -6.19 19.88 -21.21
CA PHE A 584 -6.32 20.81 -22.34
C PHE A 584 -5.69 20.18 -23.59
N ILE A 585 -6.14 20.63 -24.75
CA ILE A 585 -5.66 20.19 -26.06
C ILE A 585 -4.99 21.37 -26.73
N VAL A 586 -3.80 21.17 -27.28
CA VAL A 586 -3.12 22.17 -28.12
C VAL A 586 -3.25 21.76 -29.58
N ASN A 587 -3.78 22.65 -30.41
CA ASN A 587 -3.73 22.51 -31.86
C ASN A 587 -2.38 23.01 -32.37
N PRO A 588 -1.55 22.16 -33.01
CA PRO A 588 -0.25 22.58 -33.54
C PRO A 588 -0.36 23.48 -34.78
N TYR A 589 -1.54 23.56 -35.40
CA TYR A 589 -1.77 24.32 -36.62
C TYR A 589 -2.79 25.43 -36.38
N ASP A 590 -2.30 26.64 -36.06
CA ASP A 590 -3.14 27.84 -35.89
C ASP A 590 -3.75 28.35 -37.21
N SER A 591 -3.40 27.75 -38.36
CA SER A 591 -4.01 28.08 -39.64
C SER A 591 -4.23 26.85 -40.52
N CYS A 592 -5.50 26.51 -40.77
CA CYS A 592 -5.86 25.96 -42.06
C CYS A 592 -5.78 27.12 -43.07
N MET A 593 -4.60 27.43 -43.59
CA MET A 593 -4.56 28.15 -44.85
C MET A 593 -5.09 27.21 -45.92
N VAL A 594 -6.38 27.28 -46.21
CA VAL A 594 -6.88 26.76 -47.49
C VAL A 594 -6.23 27.65 -48.55
N PRO A 595 -5.31 27.14 -49.39
CA PRO A 595 -4.87 27.93 -50.53
C PRO A 595 -6.12 28.27 -51.32
N LYS A 596 -6.39 29.56 -51.49
CA LYS A 596 -7.47 30.04 -52.36
C LYS A 596 -7.05 29.73 -53.80
N SER A 597 -7.24 28.48 -54.21
CA SER A 597 -7.12 28.01 -55.57
C SER A 597 -8.53 27.84 -56.12
N SER A 598 -8.72 28.38 -57.31
CA SER A 598 -9.96 28.46 -58.08
C SER A 598 -10.76 27.16 -58.13
N ARG A 599 -12.08 27.30 -57.91
CA ARG A 599 -13.20 26.44 -58.37
C ARG A 599 -13.03 24.92 -58.22
N ASP A 600 -13.96 24.36 -57.45
CA ASP A 600 -14.40 22.96 -57.46
C ASP A 600 -13.47 21.93 -56.78
N ALA A 601 -13.51 21.88 -55.44
CA ALA A 601 -13.49 20.61 -54.70
C ALA A 601 -13.96 20.81 -53.25
N ASN A 602 -15.07 20.18 -52.88
CA ASN A 602 -15.47 20.00 -51.49
C ASN A 602 -14.50 19.04 -50.80
N TYR A 603 -13.78 19.52 -49.78
CA TYR A 603 -13.13 18.65 -48.80
C TYR A 603 -13.69 18.98 -47.41
N PHE A 604 -14.24 17.97 -46.76
CA PHE A 604 -14.53 18.00 -45.32
C PHE A 604 -13.22 17.76 -44.57
N ALA A 605 -12.89 18.63 -43.62
CA ALA A 605 -11.90 18.39 -42.58
C ALA A 605 -12.65 17.97 -41.30
N TRP A 606 -12.15 16.93 -40.63
CA TRP A 606 -12.67 16.43 -39.34
C TRP A 606 -12.40 17.39 -38.20
#